data_AF-A0A7V2GYW5-F1
#
_entry.id   AF-A0A7V2GYW5-F1
#
_cell.length_a   1.000
_cell.length_b   1.000
_cell.length_c   1.000
_cell.angle_alpha   90.00
_cell.angle_beta   90.00
_cell.angle_gamma   90.00
#
_symmetry.space_group_name_H-M   'P 1'
#
loop_
_entity.id
_entity.type
_entity.pdbx_description
1 polymer ?
#
loop_
_entity_poly.entity_id
_entity_poly.type
_entity_poly.pdbx_seq_one_letter_code
_entity_poly.pdbx_strand_id
1 'polypeptide(L)'
;MRAARVVANIAVAALVLALAACSTAPSKRAGGFYQDDGPPERAPADLASTPDAVPRIEPFHPYANRPYNALGRSFTPITDDRPFRQRGLASWYGRQFHGNRTSSGERYDMFAMSAAHPTLPIPSYARVTNVRSGASAIVRVNDRGPFKPDRVIDLSYAAAVKLGIAAAGTGEVEVVRLTFADIRAGRYETAAPPVLPSAPPPASPPPALAAPVAPGPWSVQLGAFSIAGNAEALRERIAVLLEQNAGELTAAGAPRVERDGALYRVLAGRLADRAAALALAEQFERLLGRAALPVLRP
;
A
#
# COMPACT_ATOMS: atom_id res chain seq x y z
N MET A 1 -14.34 9.29 75.72
CA MET A 1 -14.25 10.15 74.51
C MET A 1 -13.01 9.85 73.65
N ARG A 2 -12.72 8.59 73.30
CA ARG A 2 -11.59 8.24 72.40
C ARG A 2 -11.99 7.35 71.21
N ALA A 3 -13.16 6.72 71.23
CA ALA A 3 -13.64 5.86 70.14
C ALA A 3 -14.20 6.64 68.93
N ALA A 4 -14.80 7.82 69.14
CA ALA A 4 -15.44 8.58 68.06
C ALA A 4 -14.47 9.30 67.11
N ARG A 5 -13.21 9.54 67.51
CA ARG A 5 -12.19 10.19 66.65
C ARG A 5 -11.46 9.22 65.73
N VAL A 6 -11.48 7.92 66.02
CA VAL A 6 -10.80 6.90 65.19
C VAL A 6 -11.63 6.53 63.98
N VAL A 7 -12.97 6.48 64.11
CA VAL A 7 -13.88 6.16 63.01
C VAL A 7 -13.93 7.29 61.95
N ALA A 8 -13.85 8.55 62.38
CA ALA A 8 -13.84 9.70 61.46
C ALA A 8 -12.55 9.76 60.60
N ASN A 9 -11.39 9.39 61.16
CA ASN A 9 -10.12 9.42 60.42
C ASN A 9 -9.95 8.24 59.44
N ILE A 10 -10.62 7.11 59.67
CA ILE A 10 -10.61 5.98 58.74
C ILE A 10 -11.53 6.25 57.54
N ALA A 11 -12.66 6.95 57.75
CA ALA A 11 -13.58 7.31 56.67
C ALA A 11 -12.99 8.34 55.67
N VAL A 12 -12.15 9.27 56.15
CA VAL A 12 -11.48 10.24 55.26
C VAL A 12 -10.32 9.61 54.48
N ALA A 13 -9.59 8.65 55.08
CA ALA A 13 -8.52 7.94 54.39
C ALA A 13 -9.05 7.01 53.27
N ALA A 14 -10.24 6.42 53.44
CA ALA A 14 -10.88 5.59 52.41
C ALA A 14 -11.45 6.41 51.23
N LEU A 15 -11.82 7.67 51.45
CA LEU A 15 -12.36 8.54 50.39
C LEU A 15 -11.26 9.20 49.53
N VAL A 16 -10.05 9.40 50.07
CA VAL A 16 -8.91 9.91 49.30
C VAL A 16 -8.24 8.83 48.44
N LEU A 17 -8.30 7.55 48.85
CA LEU A 17 -7.82 6.43 48.01
C LEU A 17 -8.79 6.06 46.86
N ALA A 18 -10.05 6.50 46.91
CA ALA A 18 -11.02 6.24 45.84
C ALA A 18 -10.97 7.26 44.68
N LEU A 19 -10.22 8.36 44.83
CA LEU A 19 -10.10 9.44 43.82
C LEU A 19 -8.78 9.42 43.04
N ALA A 20 -7.88 8.49 43.32
CA ALA A 20 -6.63 8.29 42.55
C ALA A 20 -6.74 7.19 41.46
N ALA A 21 -7.96 6.68 41.19
CA ALA A 21 -8.17 5.53 40.31
C ALA A 21 -8.64 5.87 38.88
N CYS A 22 -8.68 7.14 38.48
CA CYS A 22 -9.11 7.54 37.14
C CYS A 22 -8.14 8.53 36.50
N SER A 23 -7.06 8.01 35.89
CA SER A 23 -6.43 8.57 34.68
C SER A 23 -5.10 7.85 34.41
N THR A 24 -5.15 6.55 34.19
CA THR A 24 -4.10 5.87 33.42
C THR A 24 -4.76 5.45 32.12
N ALA A 25 -4.77 6.37 31.15
CA ALA A 25 -5.05 6.01 29.77
C ALA A 25 -4.10 4.86 29.41
N PRO A 26 -4.59 3.74 28.88
CA PRO A 26 -3.72 2.68 28.42
C PRO A 26 -2.83 3.28 27.33
N SER A 27 -1.53 3.37 27.60
CA SER A 27 -0.57 3.73 26.58
C SER A 27 -0.72 2.70 25.46
N LYS A 28 -1.11 3.18 24.26
CA LYS A 28 -1.17 2.37 23.05
C LYS A 28 0.15 1.59 22.97
N ARG A 29 0.10 0.28 23.22
CA ARG A 29 1.25 -0.59 23.00
C ARG A 29 1.69 -0.42 21.55
N ALA A 30 2.96 -0.06 21.39
CA ALA A 30 3.61 0.21 20.13
C ALA A 30 3.46 -0.99 19.17
N GLY A 31 2.80 -0.77 18.03
CA GLY A 31 2.64 -1.80 17.01
C GLY A 31 2.01 -1.36 15.69
N GLY A 32 1.83 -0.06 15.47
CA GLY A 32 1.00 0.45 14.38
C GLY A 32 1.61 1.62 13.63
N PHE A 33 2.82 1.49 13.06
CA PHE A 33 3.39 2.53 12.21
C PHE A 33 2.52 2.85 10.97
N TYR A 34 1.47 2.07 10.67
CA TYR A 34 0.54 2.30 9.55
C TYR A 34 -0.95 2.10 9.92
N GLN A 35 -1.29 1.83 11.19
CA GLN A 35 -2.64 1.40 11.56
C GLN A 35 -3.69 2.52 11.46
N ASP A 36 -3.25 3.77 11.58
CA ASP A 36 -4.08 4.98 11.49
C ASP A 36 -3.77 5.80 10.20
N ASP A 37 -3.05 5.21 9.23
CA ASP A 37 -2.61 5.89 8.00
C ASP A 37 -3.58 5.70 6.83
N GLY A 38 -3.63 6.69 5.93
CA GLY A 38 -4.54 6.63 4.79
C GLY A 38 -4.57 7.89 3.92
N PRO A 39 -5.51 7.95 2.96
CA PRO A 39 -5.60 9.07 2.04
C PRO A 39 -5.94 10.38 2.79
N PRO A 40 -5.74 11.56 2.18
CA PRO A 40 -6.22 12.81 2.76
C PRO A 40 -7.74 12.79 2.95
N GLU A 41 -8.29 13.58 3.88
CA GLU A 41 -9.75 13.70 4.07
C GLU A 41 -10.40 14.30 2.84
N ARG A 42 -9.68 15.24 2.23
CA ARG A 42 -10.05 15.91 0.99
C ARG A 42 -8.81 16.02 0.13
N ALA A 43 -8.80 15.25 -0.95
CA ALA A 43 -7.79 15.35 -1.99
C ALA A 43 -8.19 16.47 -2.98
N PRO A 44 -7.25 17.26 -3.50
CA PRO A 44 -7.48 18.06 -4.70
C PRO A 44 -7.95 17.15 -5.86
N ALA A 45 -8.90 17.62 -6.65
CA ALA A 45 -9.50 16.83 -7.74
C ALA A 45 -8.51 16.53 -8.88
N ASP A 46 -7.45 17.32 -8.99
CA ASP A 46 -6.47 17.35 -10.07
C ASP A 46 -5.13 16.70 -9.72
N LEU A 47 -5.04 15.94 -8.62
CA LEU A 47 -3.78 15.29 -8.20
C LEU A 47 -3.16 14.37 -9.26
N ALA A 48 -3.97 13.79 -10.15
CA ALA A 48 -3.45 12.99 -11.27
C ALA A 48 -2.66 13.84 -12.29
N SER A 49 -2.95 15.14 -12.35
CA SER A 49 -2.31 16.14 -13.22
C SER A 49 -1.12 16.84 -12.57
N THR A 50 -0.76 16.48 -11.33
CA THR A 50 0.43 17.03 -10.65
C THR A 50 1.67 16.84 -11.53
N PRO A 51 2.43 17.92 -11.82
CA PRO A 51 3.66 17.82 -12.59
C PRO A 51 4.66 16.88 -11.92
N ASP A 52 5.42 16.15 -12.73
CA ASP A 52 6.50 15.28 -12.27
C ASP A 52 7.56 16.07 -11.49
N ALA A 53 8.33 15.38 -10.64
CA ALA A 53 9.50 15.98 -10.03
C ALA A 53 10.51 16.38 -11.11
N VAL A 54 10.92 17.65 -11.12
CA VAL A 54 11.92 18.16 -12.07
C VAL A 54 13.32 17.68 -11.64
N PRO A 55 13.98 16.78 -12.39
CA PRO A 55 15.28 16.25 -12.01
C PRO A 55 16.36 17.32 -11.99
N ARG A 56 17.21 17.27 -10.96
CA ARG A 56 18.35 18.17 -10.79
C ARG A 56 19.58 17.38 -10.35
N ILE A 57 20.75 17.86 -10.74
CA ILE A 57 22.01 17.32 -10.21
C ILE A 57 22.27 18.04 -8.90
N GLU A 58 22.19 17.28 -7.81
CA GLU A 58 22.36 17.77 -6.46
C GLU A 58 23.44 16.93 -5.75
N PRO A 59 24.24 17.54 -4.86
CA PRO A 59 25.14 16.77 -4.00
C PRO A 59 24.35 15.77 -3.15
N PHE A 60 24.86 14.55 -3.02
CA PHE A 60 24.26 13.56 -2.11
C PHE A 60 24.36 14.03 -0.66
N HIS A 61 23.28 13.82 0.08
CA HIS A 61 23.18 14.20 1.47
C HIS A 61 24.18 13.39 2.34
N PRO A 62 25.05 14.03 3.13
CA PRO A 62 26.18 13.35 3.79
C PRO A 62 25.76 12.37 4.90
N TYR A 63 24.63 12.61 5.56
CA TYR A 63 24.13 11.74 6.65
C TYR A 63 23.09 10.71 6.18
N ALA A 64 22.11 11.11 5.39
CA ALA A 64 21.04 10.23 4.88
C ALA A 64 21.53 9.03 4.04
N ASN A 65 22.76 9.08 3.50
CA ASN A 65 23.35 7.99 2.71
C ASN A 65 24.33 7.09 3.49
N ARG A 66 24.45 7.27 4.81
CA ARG A 66 25.24 6.36 5.64
C ARG A 66 24.52 5.01 5.79
N PRO A 67 25.26 3.91 5.98
CA PRO A 67 24.66 2.64 6.39
C PRO A 67 23.81 2.81 7.65
N TYR A 68 22.67 2.14 7.70
CA TYR A 68 21.73 2.28 8.80
C TYR A 68 20.99 0.96 9.08
N ASN A 69 20.39 0.88 10.27
CA ASN A 69 19.53 -0.24 10.67
C ASN A 69 18.10 0.24 10.84
N ALA A 70 17.14 -0.49 10.30
CA ALA A 70 15.72 -0.24 10.47
C ALA A 70 14.97 -1.56 10.61
N LEU A 71 14.11 -1.68 11.62
CA LEU A 71 13.31 -2.87 11.92
C LEU A 71 14.13 -4.18 11.93
N GLY A 72 15.33 -4.14 12.52
CA GLY A 72 16.22 -5.31 12.64
C GLY A 72 16.95 -5.71 11.35
N ARG A 73 16.90 -4.89 10.30
CA ARG A 73 17.60 -5.11 9.02
C ARG A 73 18.61 -4.00 8.77
N SER A 74 19.78 -4.37 8.24
CA SER A 74 20.81 -3.42 7.81
C SER A 74 20.64 -3.06 6.34
N PHE A 75 20.81 -1.78 6.03
CA PHE A 75 20.74 -1.24 4.68
C PHE A 75 21.99 -0.41 4.40
N THR A 76 22.54 -0.59 3.19
CA THR A 76 23.68 0.18 2.69
C THR A 76 23.24 0.95 1.46
N PRO A 77 23.00 2.28 1.57
CA PRO A 77 22.67 3.11 0.42
C PRO A 77 23.77 3.12 -0.64
N ILE A 78 23.34 3.27 -1.89
CA ILE A 78 24.21 3.62 -3.00
C ILE A 78 24.72 5.04 -2.76
N THR A 79 26.02 5.24 -2.90
CA THR A 79 26.72 6.52 -2.61
C THR A 79 27.38 7.13 -3.85
N ASP A 80 27.18 6.54 -5.03
CA ASP A 80 27.68 7.01 -6.32
C ASP A 80 26.54 7.22 -7.33
N ASP A 81 26.89 7.64 -8.55
CA ASP A 81 25.94 7.88 -9.63
C ASP A 81 25.67 6.63 -10.51
N ARG A 82 25.81 5.40 -9.97
CA ARG A 82 25.59 4.19 -10.78
C ARG A 82 24.13 4.01 -11.24
N PRO A 83 23.86 3.43 -12.41
CA PRO A 83 22.50 3.06 -12.82
C PRO A 83 21.84 2.10 -11.83
N PHE A 84 20.53 2.19 -11.70
CA PHE A 84 19.73 1.28 -10.87
C PHE A 84 18.39 0.99 -11.53
N ARG A 85 17.99 -0.28 -11.49
CA ARG A 85 16.70 -0.76 -11.96
C ARG A 85 16.21 -1.85 -11.01
N GLN A 86 14.97 -1.74 -10.56
CA GLN A 86 14.34 -2.77 -9.73
C GLN A 86 12.85 -2.84 -10.04
N ARG A 87 12.31 -4.05 -10.12
CA ARG A 87 10.87 -4.30 -10.20
C ARG A 87 10.38 -4.88 -8.88
N GLY A 88 9.18 -4.50 -8.45
CA GLY A 88 8.54 -5.03 -7.24
C GLY A 88 7.32 -4.24 -6.80
N LEU A 89 6.84 -4.49 -5.59
CA LEU A 89 5.63 -3.84 -5.08
C LEU A 89 5.94 -2.42 -4.58
N ALA A 90 5.23 -1.43 -5.11
CA ALA A 90 5.15 -0.11 -4.51
C ALA A 90 4.00 -0.05 -3.51
N SER A 91 4.16 0.77 -2.48
CA SER A 91 3.03 1.32 -1.73
C SER A 91 3.14 2.83 -1.63
N TRP A 92 2.37 3.45 -0.76
CA TRP A 92 2.44 4.88 -0.51
C TRP A 92 2.19 5.17 0.97
N TYR A 93 2.71 6.31 1.43
CA TYR A 93 2.59 6.75 2.80
C TYR A 93 1.60 7.91 2.89
N GLY A 94 0.66 7.80 3.81
CA GLY A 94 -0.52 8.64 3.88
C GLY A 94 -0.37 9.82 4.82
N ARG A 95 -1.52 10.31 5.29
CA ARG A 95 -1.68 11.58 6.00
C ARG A 95 -0.86 11.67 7.28
N GLN A 96 -0.65 10.58 8.01
CA GLN A 96 0.02 10.64 9.32
C GLN A 96 1.49 11.12 9.21
N PHE A 97 2.08 10.97 8.03
CA PHE A 97 3.45 11.40 7.76
C PHE A 97 3.53 12.85 7.30
N HIS A 98 2.42 13.42 6.81
CA HIS A 98 2.42 14.73 6.19
C HIS A 98 2.96 15.79 7.16
N GLY A 99 3.91 16.61 6.71
CA GLY A 99 4.59 17.62 7.52
C GLY A 99 5.77 17.12 8.36
N ASN A 100 5.92 15.80 8.55
CA ASN A 100 7.06 15.22 9.27
C ASN A 100 8.36 15.35 8.46
N ARG A 101 9.51 15.26 9.13
CA ARG A 101 10.81 15.28 8.45
C ARG A 101 11.09 13.93 7.82
N THR A 102 11.47 13.94 6.55
CA THR A 102 12.06 12.81 5.83
C THR A 102 13.53 12.61 6.24
N SER A 103 14.14 11.54 5.76
CA SER A 103 15.57 11.25 5.98
C SER A 103 16.51 12.29 5.35
N SER A 104 16.07 13.02 4.34
CA SER A 104 16.79 14.19 3.80
C SER A 104 16.72 15.43 4.70
N GLY A 105 15.81 15.44 5.68
CA GLY A 105 15.48 16.60 6.50
C GLY A 105 14.36 17.48 5.92
N GLU A 106 13.99 17.30 4.65
CA GLU A 106 12.84 17.96 4.01
C GLU A 106 11.54 17.54 4.72
N ARG A 107 10.54 18.43 4.77
CA ARG A 107 9.19 18.06 5.23
C ARG A 107 8.49 17.23 4.16
N TYR A 108 7.89 16.11 4.56
CA TYR A 108 7.08 15.32 3.64
C TYR A 108 5.80 16.08 3.28
N ASP A 109 5.63 16.30 1.98
CA ASP A 109 4.37 16.75 1.40
C ASP A 109 3.75 15.58 0.59
N MET A 110 2.54 15.17 0.98
CA MET A 110 1.87 14.06 0.33
C MET A 110 1.36 14.40 -1.08
N PHE A 111 1.30 15.69 -1.40
CA PHE A 111 0.91 16.21 -2.71
C PHE A 111 2.11 16.50 -3.63
N ALA A 112 3.34 16.42 -3.11
CA ALA A 112 4.57 16.56 -3.89
C ALA A 112 5.00 15.22 -4.51
N MET A 113 5.66 15.25 -5.67
CA MET A 113 6.18 14.06 -6.36
C MET A 113 7.45 13.51 -5.70
N SER A 114 7.29 12.89 -4.53
CA SER A 114 8.38 12.32 -3.73
C SER A 114 8.20 10.82 -3.48
N ALA A 115 9.26 10.17 -3.02
CA ALA A 115 9.30 8.76 -2.65
C ALA A 115 10.37 8.44 -1.60
N ALA A 116 10.15 7.34 -0.89
CA ALA A 116 11.12 6.69 -0.01
C ALA A 116 11.68 5.43 -0.69
N HIS A 117 13.00 5.25 -0.65
CA HIS A 117 13.66 4.03 -1.11
C HIS A 117 14.75 3.56 -0.11
N PRO A 118 14.92 2.25 0.13
CA PRO A 118 15.85 1.76 1.15
C PRO A 118 17.32 2.10 0.84
N THR A 119 17.70 2.10 -0.44
CA THR A 119 19.11 2.20 -0.85
C THR A 119 19.42 3.18 -1.97
N LEU A 120 18.44 3.88 -2.56
CA LEU A 120 18.75 4.86 -3.62
C LEU A 120 19.40 6.09 -2.97
N PRO A 121 20.32 6.81 -3.64
CA PRO A 121 20.93 7.99 -3.05
C PRO A 121 19.86 9.03 -2.67
N ILE A 122 20.06 9.74 -1.58
CA ILE A 122 19.25 10.91 -1.20
C ILE A 122 20.12 12.17 -1.36
N PRO A 123 19.66 13.21 -2.07
CA PRO A 123 18.56 13.12 -3.04
C PRO A 123 18.97 12.32 -4.28
N SER A 124 17.98 11.72 -4.93
CA SER A 124 18.09 11.27 -6.32
C SER A 124 16.72 11.31 -6.97
N TYR A 125 16.67 11.00 -8.27
CA TYR A 125 15.43 10.97 -9.02
C TYR A 125 15.24 9.60 -9.63
N ALA A 126 14.00 9.12 -9.62
CA ALA A 126 13.65 7.86 -10.23
C ALA A 126 12.40 8.01 -11.07
N ARG A 127 12.38 7.33 -12.21
CA ARG A 127 11.14 7.02 -12.89
C ARG A 127 10.54 5.78 -12.28
N VAL A 128 9.26 5.87 -11.95
CA VAL A 128 8.46 4.75 -11.49
C VAL A 128 7.39 4.50 -12.55
N THR A 129 7.28 3.27 -13.01
CA THR A 129 6.29 2.86 -14.02
C THR A 129 5.40 1.79 -13.43
N ASN A 130 4.10 1.99 -13.40
CA ASN A 130 3.13 0.95 -13.08
C ASN A 130 3.16 -0.10 -14.19
N VAL A 131 3.52 -1.34 -13.84
CA VAL A 131 3.70 -2.42 -14.81
C VAL A 131 2.39 -2.80 -15.50
N ARG A 132 1.25 -2.62 -14.83
CA ARG A 132 -0.06 -3.00 -15.35
C ARG A 132 -0.57 -2.02 -16.39
N SER A 133 -0.50 -0.71 -16.09
CA SER A 133 -1.09 0.33 -16.93
C SER A 133 -0.07 1.01 -17.86
N GLY A 134 1.23 0.84 -17.62
CA GLY A 134 2.28 1.62 -18.28
C GLY A 134 2.36 3.08 -17.82
N ALA A 135 1.50 3.51 -16.90
CA ALA A 135 1.55 4.86 -16.35
C ALA A 135 2.89 5.08 -15.65
N SER A 136 3.54 6.21 -15.93
CA SER A 136 4.84 6.54 -15.35
C SER A 136 4.86 7.92 -14.71
N ALA A 137 5.68 8.07 -13.68
CA ALA A 137 5.94 9.32 -13.01
C ALA A 137 7.40 9.42 -12.58
N ILE A 138 7.96 10.61 -12.63
CA ILE A 138 9.27 10.91 -12.04
C ILE A 138 9.06 11.45 -10.62
N VAL A 139 9.79 10.84 -9.68
CA VAL A 139 9.76 11.19 -8.26
C VAL A 139 11.15 11.56 -7.75
N ARG A 140 11.19 12.47 -6.79
CA ARG A 140 12.38 12.73 -5.96
C ARG A 140 12.45 11.72 -4.83
N VAL A 141 13.55 10.99 -4.74
CA VAL A 141 13.86 10.13 -3.59
C VAL A 141 14.47 11.01 -2.50
N ASN A 142 13.71 11.28 -1.44
CA ASN A 142 14.12 12.12 -0.32
C ASN A 142 13.97 11.45 1.05
N ASP A 143 13.51 10.19 1.09
CA ASP A 143 13.32 9.44 2.33
C ASP A 143 13.77 7.97 2.25
N ARG A 144 13.82 7.32 3.42
CA ARG A 144 14.21 5.91 3.62
C ARG A 144 13.00 5.05 3.94
N GLY A 145 13.09 3.78 3.55
CA GLY A 145 11.98 2.83 3.52
C GLY A 145 11.61 2.49 2.08
N PRO A 146 10.68 1.57 1.83
CA PRO A 146 9.99 0.71 2.79
C PRO A 146 10.94 -0.23 3.54
N PHE A 147 10.56 -0.57 4.78
CA PHE A 147 11.27 -1.58 5.57
C PHE A 147 10.55 -2.95 5.56
N LYS A 148 9.36 -3.01 4.95
CA LYS A 148 8.65 -4.27 4.68
C LYS A 148 9.34 -5.02 3.51
N PRO A 149 9.60 -6.32 3.64
CA PRO A 149 10.46 -7.07 2.71
C PRO A 149 9.89 -7.25 1.31
N ASP A 150 8.58 -7.12 1.14
CA ASP A 150 7.85 -7.30 -0.11
C ASP A 150 7.74 -6.00 -0.94
N ARG A 151 8.14 -4.86 -0.39
CA ARG A 151 8.02 -3.54 -1.03
C ARG A 151 9.37 -2.99 -1.44
N VAL A 152 9.42 -2.36 -2.61
CA VAL A 152 10.65 -1.79 -3.18
C VAL A 152 10.69 -0.27 -3.06
N ILE A 153 9.53 0.38 -3.04
CA ILE A 153 9.43 1.84 -2.95
C ILE A 153 8.13 2.22 -2.26
N ASP A 154 8.17 3.27 -1.44
CA ASP A 154 6.98 3.90 -0.89
C ASP A 154 6.85 5.28 -1.55
N LEU A 155 5.69 5.58 -2.13
CA LEU A 155 5.44 6.79 -2.90
C LEU A 155 4.67 7.82 -2.07
N SER A 156 4.78 9.08 -2.45
CA SER A 156 3.80 10.10 -2.07
C SER A 156 2.40 9.77 -2.58
N TYR A 157 1.37 10.33 -1.94
CA TYR A 157 -0.01 10.13 -2.36
C TYR A 157 -0.26 10.64 -3.78
N ALA A 158 0.26 11.82 -4.15
CA ALA A 158 0.17 12.35 -5.51
C ALA A 158 0.78 11.40 -6.56
N ALA A 159 1.99 10.89 -6.30
CA ALA A 159 2.62 9.94 -7.21
C ALA A 159 1.83 8.63 -7.33
N ALA A 160 1.27 8.14 -6.23
CA ALA A 160 0.42 6.95 -6.23
C ALA A 160 -0.90 7.14 -7.00
N VAL A 161 -1.50 8.33 -6.92
CA VAL A 161 -2.69 8.70 -7.71
C VAL A 161 -2.34 8.74 -9.19
N LYS A 162 -1.25 9.44 -9.56
CA LYS A 162 -0.77 9.54 -10.94
C LYS A 162 -0.44 8.18 -11.57
N LEU A 163 0.11 7.27 -10.78
CA LEU A 163 0.40 5.89 -11.22
C LEU A 163 -0.82 4.96 -11.19
N GLY A 164 -1.96 5.40 -10.65
CA GLY A 164 -3.18 4.60 -10.56
C GLY A 164 -3.11 3.46 -9.53
N ILE A 165 -2.30 3.59 -8.47
CA ILE A 165 -2.16 2.58 -7.42
C ILE A 165 -2.71 3.03 -6.06
N ALA A 166 -3.10 4.32 -5.93
CA ALA A 166 -3.57 4.88 -4.67
C ALA A 166 -4.78 4.11 -4.08
N ALA A 167 -5.79 3.84 -4.90
CA ALA A 167 -7.02 3.14 -4.47
C ALA A 167 -6.76 1.69 -4.04
N ALA A 168 -5.83 1.00 -4.70
CA ALA A 168 -5.44 -0.37 -4.36
C ALA A 168 -4.49 -0.44 -3.15
N GLY A 169 -3.93 0.68 -2.71
CA GLY A 169 -2.92 0.75 -1.65
C GLY A 169 -1.52 0.32 -2.08
N THR A 170 -1.43 -0.59 -3.06
CA THR A 170 -0.19 -1.14 -3.60
C THR A 170 -0.30 -1.39 -5.11
N GLY A 171 0.84 -1.48 -5.78
CA GLY A 171 0.89 -1.86 -7.20
C GLY A 171 2.27 -2.30 -7.61
N GLU A 172 2.36 -3.18 -8.61
CA GLU A 172 3.65 -3.62 -9.14
C GLU A 172 4.24 -2.52 -10.02
N VAL A 173 5.48 -2.13 -9.73
CA VAL A 173 6.17 -1.06 -10.43
C VAL A 173 7.56 -1.48 -10.88
N GLU A 174 8.05 -0.80 -11.91
CA GLU A 174 9.46 -0.73 -12.24
C GLU A 174 10.04 0.62 -11.82
N VAL A 175 11.10 0.59 -11.03
CA VAL A 175 11.86 1.76 -10.56
C VAL A 175 13.17 1.84 -11.35
N VAL A 176 13.38 2.95 -12.03
CA VAL A 176 14.62 3.23 -12.79
C VAL A 176 15.20 4.54 -12.29
N ARG A 177 16.43 4.51 -11.78
CA ARG A 177 17.14 5.72 -11.34
C ARG A 177 17.55 6.55 -12.55
N LEU A 178 17.38 7.87 -12.46
CA LEU A 178 17.91 8.84 -13.41
C LEU A 178 19.32 9.24 -12.97
N THR A 179 20.32 8.93 -13.79
CA THR A 179 21.73 9.28 -13.53
C THR A 179 22.00 10.76 -13.83
N PHE A 180 23.13 11.30 -13.38
CA PHE A 180 23.52 12.67 -13.75
C PHE A 180 23.69 12.82 -15.27
N ALA A 181 24.13 11.76 -15.97
CA ALA A 181 24.20 11.76 -17.42
C ALA A 181 22.81 11.87 -18.07
N ASP A 182 21.79 11.19 -17.51
CA ASP A 182 20.41 11.26 -18.02
C ASP A 182 19.81 12.65 -17.82
N ILE A 183 20.09 13.27 -16.66
CA ILE A 183 19.60 14.61 -16.32
C ILE A 183 20.25 15.66 -17.23
N ARG A 184 21.59 15.64 -17.42
CA ARG A 184 22.27 16.58 -18.34
C ARG A 184 21.77 16.47 -19.77
N ALA A 185 21.43 15.26 -20.21
CA ALA A 185 21.00 15.00 -21.57
C ALA A 185 19.48 15.14 -21.77
N GLY A 186 18.70 15.50 -20.73
CA GLY A 186 17.24 15.62 -20.83
C GLY A 186 16.50 14.30 -21.12
N ARG A 187 17.16 13.14 -21.00
CA ARG A 187 16.59 11.83 -21.37
C ARG A 187 15.39 11.41 -20.53
N TYR A 188 15.17 12.08 -19.41
CA TYR A 188 14.02 11.87 -18.53
C TYR A 188 12.71 12.42 -19.12
N GLU A 189 12.77 13.36 -20.06
CA GLU A 189 11.59 13.89 -20.76
C GLU A 189 11.18 12.98 -21.91
N THR A 190 12.16 12.42 -22.63
CA THR A 190 11.94 11.68 -23.88
C THR A 190 11.61 10.21 -23.66
N ALA A 191 12.10 9.60 -22.58
CA ALA A 191 11.68 8.24 -22.30
C ALA A 191 10.23 8.31 -21.78
N ALA A 192 9.22 7.68 -22.36
CA ALA A 192 8.79 6.39 -21.84
C ALA A 192 9.95 5.41 -22.00
N PRO A 193 10.19 4.43 -21.10
CA PRO A 193 11.13 3.38 -21.43
C PRO A 193 10.82 2.95 -22.88
N PRO A 194 11.81 2.73 -23.76
CA PRO A 194 11.54 1.77 -24.80
C PRO A 194 11.09 0.55 -24.00
N VAL A 195 9.80 0.25 -24.09
CA VAL A 195 9.42 -1.14 -24.14
C VAL A 195 10.34 -1.62 -25.25
N LEU A 196 11.48 -2.23 -24.87
CA LEU A 196 11.98 -3.31 -25.70
C LEU A 196 10.69 -4.06 -26.03
N PRO A 197 10.37 -4.31 -27.30
CA PRO A 197 9.30 -5.24 -27.58
C PRO A 197 9.74 -6.53 -26.88
N SER A 198 9.31 -6.73 -25.63
CA SER A 198 8.77 -8.00 -25.22
C SER A 198 7.80 -8.25 -26.34
N ALA A 199 8.22 -9.15 -27.23
CA ALA A 199 7.40 -9.62 -28.33
C ALA A 199 5.96 -9.67 -27.82
N PRO A 200 4.97 -9.20 -28.60
CA PRO A 200 3.58 -9.37 -28.20
C PRO A 200 3.48 -10.80 -27.66
N PRO A 201 2.94 -11.03 -26.44
CA PRO A 201 2.77 -12.39 -25.96
C PRO A 201 2.15 -13.13 -27.14
N PRO A 202 2.77 -14.23 -27.62
CA PRO A 202 2.42 -14.82 -28.90
C PRO A 202 0.92 -14.85 -28.94
N ALA A 203 0.35 -14.22 -29.98
CA ALA A 203 -1.09 -14.07 -30.13
C ALA A 203 -1.69 -15.41 -29.71
N SER A 204 -2.51 -15.39 -28.66
CA SER A 204 -3.17 -16.60 -28.20
C SER A 204 -3.68 -17.31 -29.45
N PRO A 205 -3.24 -18.56 -29.73
CA PRO A 205 -3.67 -19.24 -30.92
C PRO A 205 -5.21 -19.14 -30.99
N PRO A 206 -5.80 -18.98 -32.19
CA PRO A 206 -7.26 -18.96 -32.35
C PRO A 206 -7.81 -20.10 -31.52
N PRO A 207 -8.87 -19.89 -30.71
CA PRO A 207 -9.20 -20.71 -29.56
C PRO A 207 -9.11 -22.17 -29.96
N ALA A 208 -7.98 -22.79 -29.62
CA ALA A 208 -7.81 -24.21 -29.77
C ALA A 208 -8.88 -24.78 -28.86
N LEU A 209 -9.77 -25.59 -29.44
CA LEU A 209 -10.87 -26.30 -28.78
C LEU A 209 -10.62 -26.38 -27.28
N ALA A 210 -11.42 -25.61 -26.54
CA ALA A 210 -11.29 -25.36 -25.12
C ALA A 210 -10.72 -26.60 -24.42
N ALA A 211 -9.48 -26.49 -23.92
CA ALA A 211 -8.98 -27.44 -22.95
C ALA A 211 -10.04 -27.55 -21.85
N PRO A 212 -10.37 -28.77 -21.38
CA PRO A 212 -11.49 -28.96 -20.47
C PRO A 212 -11.34 -28.01 -19.28
N VAL A 213 -12.31 -27.10 -19.16
CA VAL A 213 -12.43 -26.16 -18.04
C VAL A 213 -12.35 -27.00 -16.79
N ALA A 214 -11.29 -26.80 -15.98
CA ALA A 214 -11.08 -27.60 -14.80
C ALA A 214 -12.36 -27.57 -13.94
N PRO A 215 -13.05 -28.71 -13.77
CA PRO A 215 -14.24 -28.77 -12.95
C PRO A 215 -13.80 -28.68 -11.49
N GLY A 216 -14.32 -27.70 -10.79
CA GLY A 216 -14.04 -27.48 -9.39
C GLY A 216 -14.68 -26.19 -8.94
N PRO A 217 -15.02 -26.04 -7.65
CA PRO A 217 -15.68 -24.84 -7.20
C PRO A 217 -14.75 -23.64 -7.39
N TRP A 218 -15.22 -22.71 -8.21
CA TRP A 218 -14.59 -21.41 -8.40
C TRP A 218 -15.10 -20.44 -7.34
N SER A 219 -14.28 -19.47 -7.00
CA SER A 219 -14.64 -18.38 -6.10
C SER A 219 -14.02 -17.09 -6.59
N VAL A 220 -14.55 -15.96 -6.15
CA VAL A 220 -14.02 -14.64 -6.47
C VAL A 220 -13.28 -14.11 -5.25
N GLN A 221 -11.99 -13.87 -5.39
CA GLN A 221 -11.17 -13.26 -4.36
C GLN A 221 -11.32 -11.75 -4.38
N LEU A 222 -11.71 -11.20 -3.24
CA LEU A 222 -11.97 -9.77 -3.02
C LEU A 222 -10.83 -9.07 -2.25
N GLY A 223 -9.93 -9.86 -1.65
CA GLY A 223 -8.75 -9.36 -0.95
C GLY A 223 -7.88 -10.49 -0.39
N ALA A 224 -6.62 -10.20 -0.09
CA ALA A 224 -5.70 -11.08 0.60
C ALA A 224 -4.90 -10.28 1.63
N PHE A 225 -4.87 -10.74 2.87
CA PHE A 225 -4.30 -10.02 4.01
C PHE A 225 -3.37 -10.93 4.80
N SER A 226 -2.26 -10.42 5.32
CA SER A 226 -1.41 -11.18 6.25
C SER A 226 -1.97 -11.24 7.68
N ILE A 227 -3.00 -10.44 7.98
CA ILE A 227 -3.62 -10.31 9.31
C ILE A 227 -5.08 -10.74 9.22
N ALA A 228 -5.49 -11.69 10.07
CA ALA A 228 -6.85 -12.22 10.12
C ALA A 228 -7.91 -11.13 10.31
N GLY A 229 -7.68 -10.21 11.25
CA GLY A 229 -8.61 -9.11 11.55
C GLY A 229 -8.90 -8.20 10.35
N ASN A 230 -7.93 -7.96 9.46
CA ASN A 230 -8.14 -7.14 8.27
C ASN A 230 -8.98 -7.88 7.21
N ALA A 231 -8.77 -9.20 7.09
CA ALA A 231 -9.58 -10.04 6.23
C ALA A 231 -11.03 -10.10 6.74
N GLU A 232 -11.22 -10.20 8.06
CA GLU A 232 -12.54 -10.20 8.68
C GLU A 232 -13.26 -8.86 8.55
N ALA A 233 -12.57 -7.74 8.78
CA ALA A 233 -13.13 -6.42 8.56
C ALA A 233 -13.59 -6.22 7.10
N LEU A 234 -12.83 -6.76 6.14
CA LEU A 234 -13.27 -6.74 4.75
C LEU A 234 -14.46 -7.67 4.50
N ARG A 235 -14.46 -8.88 5.08
CA ARG A 235 -15.58 -9.83 4.97
C ARG A 235 -16.88 -9.20 5.46
N GLU A 236 -16.88 -8.56 6.62
CA GLU A 236 -18.06 -7.89 7.20
C GLU A 236 -18.55 -6.74 6.33
N ARG A 237 -17.63 -5.90 5.83
CA ARG A 237 -17.99 -4.81 4.92
C ARG A 237 -18.63 -5.33 3.64
N ILE A 238 -18.14 -6.44 3.09
CA ILE A 238 -18.72 -7.06 1.90
C ILE A 238 -20.08 -7.70 2.21
N ALA A 239 -20.25 -8.28 3.40
CA ALA A 239 -21.55 -8.82 3.81
C ALA A 239 -22.63 -7.73 3.83
N VAL A 240 -22.33 -6.57 4.42
CA VAL A 240 -23.25 -5.42 4.45
C VAL A 240 -23.54 -4.90 3.03
N LEU A 241 -22.53 -4.84 2.15
CA LEU A 241 -22.74 -4.41 0.77
C LEU A 241 -23.62 -5.39 -0.02
N LEU A 242 -23.46 -6.69 0.21
CA LEU A 242 -24.27 -7.70 -0.45
C LEU A 242 -25.72 -7.69 0.04
N GLU A 243 -25.95 -7.41 1.34
CA GLU A 243 -27.31 -7.21 1.86
C GLU A 243 -28.00 -6.00 1.20
N GLN A 244 -27.26 -4.91 0.98
CA GLN A 244 -27.76 -3.71 0.31
C GLN A 244 -28.00 -3.88 -1.20
N ASN A 245 -27.36 -4.88 -1.82
CA ASN A 245 -27.40 -5.12 -3.27
C ASN A 245 -27.86 -6.55 -3.61
N ALA A 246 -28.71 -7.14 -2.75
CA ALA A 246 -29.09 -8.56 -2.80
C ALA A 246 -29.71 -9.02 -4.13
N GLY A 247 -30.21 -8.09 -4.96
CA GLY A 247 -30.73 -8.37 -6.30
C GLY A 247 -29.68 -8.53 -7.40
N GLU A 248 -28.50 -7.92 -7.26
CA GLU A 248 -27.48 -7.87 -8.34
C GLU A 248 -26.36 -8.93 -8.18
N LEU A 249 -26.10 -9.40 -6.95
CA LEU A 249 -25.01 -10.35 -6.63
C LEU A 249 -25.50 -11.62 -5.93
N THR A 250 -26.61 -12.21 -6.39
CA THR A 250 -27.14 -13.48 -5.85
C THR A 250 -26.14 -14.64 -5.90
N ALA A 251 -25.27 -14.67 -6.90
CA ALA A 251 -24.22 -15.69 -7.04
C ALA A 251 -23.04 -15.53 -6.06
N ALA A 252 -22.95 -14.41 -5.34
CA ALA A 252 -21.88 -14.16 -4.37
C ALA A 252 -22.02 -14.96 -3.07
N GLY A 253 -23.24 -15.28 -2.64
CA GLY A 253 -23.48 -15.88 -1.32
C GLY A 253 -22.81 -15.11 -0.17
N ALA A 254 -22.62 -15.76 0.97
CA ALA A 254 -21.92 -15.14 2.11
C ALA A 254 -20.40 -15.09 1.85
N PRO A 255 -19.75 -13.92 2.03
CA PRO A 255 -18.30 -13.82 1.91
C PRO A 255 -17.63 -14.59 3.06
N ARG A 256 -16.49 -15.22 2.77
CA ARG A 256 -15.74 -16.05 3.72
C ARG A 256 -14.26 -15.69 3.71
N VAL A 257 -13.60 -15.91 4.85
CA VAL A 257 -12.15 -15.80 4.97
C VAL A 257 -11.56 -17.20 4.97
N GLU A 258 -10.65 -17.46 4.04
CA GLU A 258 -9.87 -18.69 4.01
C GLU A 258 -8.40 -18.38 4.29
N ARG A 259 -7.77 -19.21 5.13
CA ARG A 259 -6.33 -19.16 5.32
C ARG A 259 -5.62 -19.94 4.22
N ASP A 260 -4.73 -19.29 3.51
CA ASP A 260 -3.91 -19.84 2.44
C ASP A 260 -2.43 -19.57 2.76
N GLY A 261 -1.81 -20.53 3.46
CA GLY A 261 -0.46 -20.38 3.99
C GLY A 261 -0.35 -19.23 5.01
N ALA A 262 0.40 -18.18 4.65
CA ALA A 262 0.62 -16.99 5.47
C ALA A 262 -0.42 -15.87 5.24
N LEU A 263 -1.38 -16.08 4.34
CA LEU A 263 -2.38 -15.09 3.97
C LEU A 263 -3.79 -15.53 4.35
N TYR A 264 -4.66 -14.55 4.56
CA TYR A 264 -6.10 -14.65 4.78
C TYR A 264 -6.78 -14.04 3.56
N ARG A 265 -7.41 -14.88 2.75
CA ARG A 265 -8.08 -14.48 1.51
C ARG A 265 -9.56 -14.32 1.77
N VAL A 266 -10.12 -13.21 1.33
CA VAL A 266 -11.55 -12.95 1.37
C VAL A 266 -12.14 -13.40 0.05
N LEU A 267 -13.02 -14.39 0.10
CA LEU A 267 -13.61 -15.05 -1.06
C LEU A 267 -15.13 -14.87 -1.04
N ALA A 268 -15.72 -14.73 -2.22
CA ALA A 268 -17.15 -14.73 -2.44
C ALA A 268 -17.51 -15.73 -3.54
N GLY A 269 -18.69 -16.32 -3.43
CA GLY A 269 -19.24 -17.28 -4.39
C GLY A 269 -18.65 -18.69 -4.22
N ARG A 270 -19.44 -19.68 -4.61
CA ARG A 270 -19.02 -21.06 -4.86
C ARG A 270 -19.64 -21.48 -6.19
N LEU A 271 -18.85 -21.34 -7.25
CA LEU A 271 -19.35 -21.31 -8.62
C LEU A 271 -18.93 -22.56 -9.36
N ALA A 272 -19.81 -23.09 -10.20
CA ALA A 272 -19.60 -24.37 -10.88
C ALA A 272 -18.49 -24.30 -11.95
N ASP A 273 -18.32 -23.11 -12.57
CA ASP A 273 -17.38 -22.91 -13.65
C ASP A 273 -16.69 -21.54 -13.59
N ARG A 274 -15.64 -21.42 -14.40
CA ARG A 274 -14.82 -20.22 -14.51
C ARG A 274 -15.59 -19.03 -15.11
N ALA A 275 -16.56 -19.27 -15.99
CA ALA A 275 -17.31 -18.21 -16.66
C ALA A 275 -18.23 -17.48 -15.67
N ALA A 276 -18.90 -18.23 -14.80
CA ALA A 276 -19.67 -17.69 -13.68
C ALA A 276 -18.76 -16.89 -12.71
N ALA A 277 -17.54 -17.36 -12.46
CA ALA A 277 -16.58 -16.66 -11.61
C ALA A 277 -16.07 -15.35 -12.20
N LEU A 278 -15.86 -15.31 -13.52
CA LEU A 278 -15.52 -14.08 -14.23
C LEU A 278 -16.67 -13.08 -14.20
N ALA A 279 -17.91 -13.52 -14.49
CA ALA A 279 -19.08 -12.65 -14.45
C ALA A 279 -19.31 -12.05 -13.05
N LEU A 280 -19.17 -12.86 -12.00
CA LEU A 280 -19.29 -12.39 -10.62
C LEU A 280 -18.14 -11.44 -10.24
N ALA A 281 -16.91 -11.71 -10.72
CA ALA A 281 -15.78 -10.81 -10.53
C ALA A 281 -16.05 -9.43 -11.13
N GLU A 282 -16.51 -9.34 -12.39
CA GLU A 282 -16.85 -8.07 -13.03
C GLU A 282 -17.95 -7.29 -12.28
N GLN A 283 -18.95 -7.99 -11.74
CA GLN A 283 -19.99 -7.37 -10.90
C GLN A 283 -19.38 -6.76 -9.63
N PHE A 284 -18.51 -7.49 -8.95
CA PHE A 284 -17.78 -6.98 -7.79
C PHE A 284 -16.85 -5.82 -8.16
N GLU A 285 -16.20 -5.85 -9.33
CA GLU A 285 -15.35 -4.75 -9.78
C GLU A 285 -16.15 -3.47 -10.01
N ARG A 286 -17.32 -3.57 -10.64
CA ARG A 286 -18.24 -2.44 -10.83
C ARG A 286 -18.75 -1.89 -9.50
N LEU A 287 -19.11 -2.76 -8.56
CA LEU A 287 -19.67 -2.36 -7.27
C LEU A 287 -18.61 -1.78 -6.31
N LEU A 288 -17.42 -2.36 -6.30
CA LEU A 288 -16.37 -2.04 -5.32
C LEU A 288 -15.33 -1.06 -5.85
N GLY A 289 -15.32 -0.78 -7.16
CA GLY A 289 -14.32 0.07 -7.81
C GLY A 289 -12.89 -0.47 -7.70
N ARG A 290 -12.72 -1.78 -7.49
CA ARG A 290 -11.43 -2.46 -7.28
C ARG A 290 -11.47 -3.86 -7.87
N ALA A 291 -10.31 -4.37 -8.27
CA ALA A 291 -10.20 -5.66 -8.94
C ALA A 291 -10.66 -6.84 -8.05
N ALA A 292 -11.38 -7.77 -8.66
CA ALA A 292 -11.84 -9.02 -8.05
C ALA A 292 -11.37 -10.19 -8.92
N LEU A 293 -10.76 -11.22 -8.33
CA LEU A 293 -10.06 -12.25 -9.10
C LEU A 293 -10.79 -13.60 -9.02
N PRO A 294 -11.18 -14.23 -10.16
CA PRO A 294 -11.68 -15.60 -10.13
C PRO A 294 -10.54 -16.56 -9.81
N VAL A 295 -10.71 -17.36 -8.77
CA VAL A 295 -9.76 -18.33 -8.25
C VAL A 295 -10.42 -19.70 -8.13
N LEU A 296 -9.71 -20.76 -8.54
CA LEU A 296 -10.13 -22.13 -8.31
C LEU A 296 -9.81 -22.50 -6.86
N ARG A 297 -10.83 -22.83 -6.06
CA ARG A 297 -10.69 -23.13 -4.62
C ARG A 297 -11.60 -24.31 -4.26
N PRO A 298 -11.07 -25.55 -4.17
CA PRO A 298 -11.84 -26.75 -3.85
C PRO A 298 -12.61 -26.64 -2.51
#